data_AF-A0A7C3R2K3-F1
#
_entry.id   AF-A0A7C3R2K3-F1
#
_cell.length_a   1.000
_cell.length_b   1.000
_cell.length_c   1.000
_cell.angle_alpha   90.00
_cell.angle_beta   90.00
_cell.angle_gamma   90.00
#
_symmetry.space_group_name_H-M   'P 1'
#
loop_
_entity.id
_entity.type
_entity.pdbx_description
1 polymer ?
#
loop_
_entity_poly.entity_id
_entity_poly.type
_entity_poly.pdbx_seq_one_letter_code
_entity_poly.pdbx_strand_id
1 'polypeptide(L)'
;MRKSLELKVERSRSKSNLHKRTTLYLVLNKDCERVSYEIVDKISVKPTYSVGSAEVHRVLVPEDSFVIQASFTLNIKKRVSGELLIFDSNGKLLCRAVYRKLKVRVTQGGDPLMMKLLKCLFDSLKLIVKRYTILQIAKRAAS
;
A
#
# COMPACT_ATOMS: atom_id res chain seq x y z
N MET A 1 -14.15 13.49 -16.76
CA MET A 1 -14.45 12.10 -16.36
C MET A 1 -13.53 11.75 -15.20
N ARG A 2 -14.06 11.44 -14.01
CA ARG A 2 -13.24 10.93 -12.90
C ARG A 2 -12.71 9.55 -13.29
N LYS A 3 -11.41 9.33 -13.21
CA LYS A 3 -10.82 8.01 -13.46
C LYS A 3 -11.02 7.15 -12.22
N SER A 4 -11.42 5.89 -12.45
CA SER A 4 -11.47 4.90 -11.39
C SER A 4 -10.12 4.19 -11.25
N LEU A 5 -9.69 3.95 -10.01
CA LEU A 5 -8.50 3.16 -9.70
C LEU A 5 -8.90 1.75 -9.32
N GLU A 6 -8.13 0.76 -9.78
CA GLU A 6 -8.29 -0.64 -9.38
C GLU A 6 -7.38 -0.95 -8.19
N LEU A 7 -8.00 -1.30 -7.07
CA LEU A 7 -7.31 -1.52 -5.79
C LEU A 7 -7.63 -2.90 -5.27
N LYS A 8 -6.59 -3.69 -4.99
CA LYS A 8 -6.73 -5.01 -4.40
C LYS A 8 -6.98 -4.89 -2.90
N VAL A 9 -7.90 -5.71 -2.38
CA VAL A 9 -8.07 -6.00 -0.96
C VAL A 9 -7.91 -7.49 -0.77
N GLU A 10 -7.16 -7.91 0.23
CA GLU A 10 -6.94 -9.32 0.49
C GLU A 10 -6.79 -9.59 1.98
N ARG A 11 -7.42 -10.67 2.44
CA ARG A 11 -7.18 -11.24 3.77
C ARG A 11 -7.16 -12.76 3.64
N SER A 12 -5.97 -13.31 3.40
CA SER A 12 -5.78 -14.75 3.19
C SER A 12 -4.69 -15.33 4.07
N ARG A 13 -4.72 -16.64 4.31
CA ARG A 13 -3.76 -17.39 5.11
C ARG A 13 -3.56 -18.81 4.60
N SER A 14 -2.39 -19.39 4.88
CA SER A 14 -2.16 -20.82 4.65
C SER A 14 -3.02 -21.67 5.57
N LYS A 15 -3.28 -22.94 5.18
CA LYS A 15 -3.99 -23.91 6.03
C LYS A 15 -3.35 -24.05 7.41
N SER A 16 -2.02 -24.07 7.46
CA SER A 16 -1.21 -24.15 8.69
C SER A 16 -1.15 -22.84 9.50
N ASN A 17 -1.75 -21.75 9.03
CA ASN A 17 -1.72 -20.43 9.67
C ASN A 17 -0.32 -19.79 9.80
N LEU A 18 0.71 -20.39 9.21
CA LEU A 18 2.12 -19.93 9.26
C LEU A 18 2.38 -18.74 8.32
N HIS A 19 1.57 -18.61 7.27
CA HIS A 19 1.64 -17.50 6.33
C HIS A 19 0.31 -16.77 6.25
N LYS A 20 0.36 -15.45 6.22
CA LYS A 20 -0.82 -14.59 6.06
C LYS A 20 -0.51 -13.48 5.07
N ARG A 21 -1.45 -13.17 4.18
CA ARG A 21 -1.42 -12.01 3.29
C ARG A 21 -2.53 -11.07 3.71
N THR A 22 -2.18 -9.79 3.83
CA THR A 22 -3.14 -8.72 4.08
C THR A 22 -2.82 -7.58 3.13
N THR A 23 -3.71 -7.33 2.18
CA THR A 23 -3.66 -6.15 1.32
C THR A 23 -4.86 -5.27 1.66
N LEU A 24 -4.59 -4.00 1.90
CA LEU A 24 -5.60 -2.98 2.18
C LEU A 24 -5.20 -1.68 1.48
N TYR A 25 -6.13 -0.73 1.42
CA TYR A 25 -5.81 0.62 0.99
C TYR A 25 -6.47 1.66 1.90
N LEU A 26 -5.88 2.86 1.93
CA LEU A 26 -6.43 4.06 2.54
C LEU A 26 -6.51 5.16 1.50
N VAL A 27 -7.51 6.03 1.60
CA VAL A 27 -7.60 7.27 0.83
C VAL A 27 -7.44 8.43 1.80
N LEU A 28 -6.40 9.23 1.58
CA LEU A 28 -6.02 10.34 2.46
C LEU A 28 -5.88 11.64 1.68
N ASN A 29 -6.19 12.78 2.31
CA ASN A 29 -5.76 14.08 1.81
C ASN A 29 -4.29 14.36 2.20
N LYS A 30 -3.75 15.50 1.76
CA LYS A 30 -2.39 15.95 2.11
C LYS A 30 -2.16 16.14 3.62
N ASP A 31 -3.23 16.27 4.39
CA ASP A 31 -3.24 16.49 5.84
C ASP A 31 -3.39 15.20 6.65
N CYS A 32 -3.35 14.05 5.96
CA CYS A 32 -3.48 12.71 6.53
C CYS A 32 -4.87 12.38 7.09
N GLU A 33 -5.89 13.13 6.70
CA GLU A 33 -7.27 12.84 7.04
C GLU A 33 -7.85 11.84 6.05
N ARG A 34 -8.69 10.93 6.55
CA ARG A 34 -9.40 9.98 5.69
C ARG A 34 -10.47 10.73 4.90
N VAL A 35 -10.47 10.51 3.61
CA VAL A 35 -11.46 11.09 2.71
C VAL A 35 -12.45 10.01 2.30
N SER A 36 -13.74 10.36 2.21
CA SER A 36 -14.76 9.49 1.64
C SER A 36 -14.49 9.24 0.16
N TYR A 37 -14.69 8.01 -0.28
CA TYR A 37 -14.54 7.59 -1.67
C TYR A 37 -15.68 6.64 -2.03
N GLU A 38 -15.90 6.45 -3.33
CA GLU A 38 -16.95 5.58 -3.84
C GLU A 38 -16.34 4.32 -4.44
N ILE A 39 -16.90 3.15 -4.10
CA ILE A 39 -16.57 1.88 -4.74
C ILE A 39 -17.66 1.60 -5.77
N VAL A 40 -17.34 1.70 -7.05
CA VAL A 40 -18.30 1.51 -8.15
C VAL A 40 -18.43 0.06 -8.59
N ASP A 41 -17.42 -0.76 -8.30
CA ASP A 41 -17.43 -2.19 -8.62
C ASP A 41 -16.54 -2.98 -7.66
N LYS A 42 -16.87 -4.26 -7.46
CA LYS A 42 -16.10 -5.23 -6.67
C LYS A 42 -16.09 -6.58 -7.37
N ILE A 43 -14.91 -7.03 -7.71
CA ILE A 43 -14.70 -8.31 -8.38
C ILE A 43 -13.96 -9.24 -7.42
N SER A 44 -14.59 -10.38 -7.09
CA SER A 44 -13.92 -11.44 -6.34
C SER A 44 -12.80 -12.05 -7.18
N VAL A 45 -11.61 -12.20 -6.59
CA VAL A 45 -10.45 -12.79 -7.23
C VAL A 45 -9.84 -13.88 -6.36
N LYS A 46 -9.04 -14.75 -6.99
CA LYS A 46 -8.36 -15.81 -6.26
C LYS A 46 -7.38 -15.21 -5.22
N PRO A 47 -7.50 -15.57 -3.93
CA PRO A 47 -6.55 -15.13 -2.92
C PRO A 47 -5.18 -15.77 -3.10
N THR A 48 -4.15 -15.15 -2.51
CA THR A 48 -2.77 -15.66 -2.54
C THR A 48 -2.65 -16.99 -1.80
N TYR A 49 -3.36 -17.14 -0.67
CA TYR A 49 -3.37 -18.38 0.10
C TYR A 49 -4.75 -19.05 0.09
N SER A 50 -4.77 -20.35 0.40
CA SER A 50 -5.94 -21.23 0.25
C SER A 50 -7.11 -20.95 1.19
N VAL A 51 -6.94 -20.15 2.24
CA VAL A 51 -8.01 -19.80 3.18
C VAL A 51 -8.18 -18.29 3.24
N GLY A 52 -9.38 -17.77 2.97
CA GLY A 52 -9.71 -16.35 3.05
C GLY A 52 -10.30 -15.79 1.75
N SER A 53 -10.25 -14.47 1.57
CA SER A 53 -10.81 -13.78 0.41
C SER A 53 -9.84 -12.78 -0.20
N ALA A 54 -10.06 -12.47 -1.47
CA ALA A 54 -9.42 -11.36 -2.17
C ALA A 54 -10.43 -10.75 -3.14
N GLU A 55 -10.40 -9.42 -3.25
CA GLU A 55 -11.27 -8.63 -4.10
C GLU A 55 -10.44 -7.57 -4.82
N VAL A 56 -10.89 -7.18 -6.01
CA VAL A 56 -10.43 -5.96 -6.70
C VAL A 56 -11.59 -4.97 -6.65
N HIS A 57 -11.34 -3.81 -6.05
CA HIS A 57 -12.28 -2.72 -5.97
C HIS A 57 -11.97 -1.71 -7.07
N ARG A 58 -12.99 -1.30 -7.81
CA ARG A 58 -12.90 -0.12 -8.68
C ARG A 58 -13.38 1.10 -7.90
N VAL A 59 -12.49 2.05 -7.68
CA VAL A 59 -12.70 3.15 -6.74
C VAL A 59 -12.63 4.51 -7.44
N LEU A 60 -13.64 5.36 -7.24
CA LEU A 60 -13.57 6.76 -7.62
C LEU A 60 -12.95 7.55 -6.46
N VAL A 61 -11.79 8.12 -6.73
CA VAL A 61 -10.99 8.87 -5.76
C VAL A 61 -11.28 10.36 -5.93
N PRO A 62 -11.57 11.11 -4.85
CA PRO A 62 -11.73 12.56 -4.92
C PRO A 62 -10.47 13.26 -5.45
N GLU A 63 -10.65 14.45 -6.01
CA GLU A 63 -9.52 15.30 -6.39
C GLU A 63 -8.68 15.66 -5.16
N ASP A 64 -7.41 16.00 -5.39
CA ASP A 64 -6.42 16.34 -4.34
C ASP A 64 -6.25 15.29 -3.23
N SER A 65 -6.65 14.05 -3.51
CA SER A 65 -6.51 12.91 -2.60
C SER A 65 -5.50 11.90 -3.10
N PHE A 66 -4.97 11.12 -2.17
CA PHE A 66 -3.95 10.10 -2.39
C PHE A 66 -4.47 8.74 -1.97
N VAL A 67 -4.17 7.72 -2.75
CA VAL A 67 -4.45 6.33 -2.39
C VAL A 67 -3.16 5.65 -1.98
N ILE A 68 -3.16 5.06 -0.78
CA ILE A 68 -2.06 4.24 -0.29
C ILE A 68 -2.50 2.79 -0.27
N GLN A 69 -1.98 1.96 -1.18
CA GLN A 69 -2.18 0.51 -1.14
C GLN A 69 -1.01 -0.15 -0.40
N ALA A 70 -1.33 -0.90 0.65
CA ALA A 70 -0.37 -1.56 1.50
C ALA A 70 -0.59 -3.08 1.46
N SER A 71 0.41 -3.80 0.99
CA SER A 71 0.39 -5.26 0.86
C SER A 71 1.40 -5.90 1.82
N PHE A 72 0.92 -6.52 2.89
CA PHE A 72 1.74 -7.16 3.91
C PHE A 72 1.66 -8.69 3.84
N THR A 73 2.79 -9.34 4.11
CA THR A 73 2.91 -10.77 4.30
C THR A 73 3.53 -11.05 5.66
N LEU A 74 2.87 -11.90 6.45
CA LEU A 74 3.44 -12.56 7.62
C LEU A 74 4.11 -13.86 7.16
N ASN A 75 5.37 -14.06 7.53
CA ASN A 75 6.09 -15.30 7.28
C ASN A 75 6.10 -16.24 8.51
N ILE A 76 6.62 -17.45 8.30
CA ILE A 76 6.75 -18.49 9.34
C ILE A 76 7.56 -18.03 10.57
N LYS A 77 8.48 -17.09 10.41
CA LYS A 77 9.26 -16.49 11.52
C LYS A 77 8.48 -15.38 12.26
N LYS A 78 7.17 -15.26 12.02
CA LYS A 78 6.28 -14.20 12.52
C LYS A 78 6.77 -12.80 12.18
N ARG A 79 7.50 -12.64 11.07
CA ARG A 79 7.98 -11.33 10.60
C ARG A 79 7.05 -10.82 9.52
N VAL A 80 6.67 -9.54 9.65
CA VAL A 80 5.90 -8.82 8.64
C VAL A 80 6.86 -8.16 7.65
N SER A 81 6.57 -8.31 6.37
CA SER A 81 7.15 -7.53 5.29
C SER A 81 6.06 -7.06 4.35
N GLY A 82 6.23 -5.94 3.67
CA GLY A 82 5.24 -5.47 2.72
C GLY A 82 5.75 -4.51 1.68
N GLU A 83 4.90 -4.28 0.68
CA GLU A 83 5.04 -3.26 -0.35
C GLU A 83 3.97 -2.20 -0.13
N LEU A 84 4.34 -0.95 -0.39
CA LEU A 84 3.51 0.23 -0.23
C LEU A 84 3.57 1.02 -1.53
N LEU A 85 2.40 1.33 -2.08
CA LEU A 85 2.26 2.11 -3.30
C LEU A 85 1.36 3.31 -3.00
N ILE A 86 1.80 4.50 -3.40
CA ILE A 86 1.01 5.74 -3.30
C ILE A 86 0.66 6.21 -4.70
N PHE A 87 -0.62 6.43 -4.94
CA PHE A 87 -1.16 6.94 -6.19
C PHE A 87 -1.84 8.30 -5.97
N ASP A 88 -1.82 9.15 -6.99
CA ASP A 88 -2.74 10.29 -7.05
C ASP A 88 -4.17 9.84 -7.39
N SER A 89 -5.11 10.78 -7.40
CA SER A 89 -6.51 10.56 -7.78
C SER A 89 -6.72 10.11 -9.24
N ASN A 90 -5.69 10.24 -10.09
CA ASN A 90 -5.72 9.81 -11.48
C ASN A 90 -5.11 8.42 -11.70
N GLY A 91 -4.59 7.79 -10.63
CA GLY A 91 -3.94 6.47 -10.69
C GLY A 91 -2.45 6.52 -11.05
N LYS A 92 -1.83 7.70 -11.09
CA LYS A 92 -0.38 7.82 -11.31
C LYS A 92 0.35 7.38 -10.05
N LEU A 93 1.27 6.43 -10.19
CA LEU A 93 2.16 6.02 -9.10
C LEU A 93 3.12 7.17 -8.75
N LEU A 94 3.02 7.68 -7.53
CA LEU A 94 3.88 8.75 -7.01
C LEU A 94 5.03 8.21 -6.17
N CYS A 95 4.79 7.15 -5.39
CA CYS A 95 5.78 6.58 -4.49
C CYS A 95 5.64 5.06 -4.38
N ARG A 96 6.78 4.37 -4.36
CA ARG A 96 6.91 2.95 -4.02
C ARG A 96 7.87 2.81 -2.84
N ALA A 97 7.45 2.06 -1.83
CA ALA A 97 8.27 1.74 -0.68
C ALA A 97 8.11 0.28 -0.24
N VAL A 98 9.13 -0.22 0.45
CA VAL A 98 9.17 -1.57 0.99
C VAL A 98 9.32 -1.49 2.51
N TYR A 99 8.47 -2.22 3.22
CA TYR A 99 8.57 -2.44 4.65
C TYR A 99 9.22 -3.79 4.94
N ARG A 100 10.40 -3.80 5.56
CA ARG A 100 11.10 -5.04 5.93
C ARG A 100 12.00 -4.80 7.13
N LYS A 101 12.11 -5.79 8.03
CA LYS A 101 12.93 -5.69 9.26
C LYS A 101 12.59 -4.43 10.08
N LEU A 102 11.30 -4.09 10.15
CA LEU A 102 10.77 -2.89 10.81
C LEU A 102 11.29 -1.57 10.21
N LYS A 103 11.76 -1.56 8.95
CA LYS A 103 12.26 -0.37 8.26
C LYS A 103 11.45 -0.14 6.99
N VAL A 104 11.11 1.11 6.72
CA VAL A 104 10.48 1.55 5.47
C VAL A 104 11.58 2.10 4.57
N ARG A 105 11.67 1.56 3.36
CA ARG A 105 12.64 1.97 2.35
C ARG A 105 11.89 2.44 1.11
N VAL A 106 11.95 3.73 0.83
CA VAL A 106 11.40 4.30 -0.39
C VAL A 106 12.33 3.95 -1.54
N THR A 107 11.80 3.29 -2.55
CA THR A 107 12.54 2.84 -3.74
C THR A 107 12.28 3.74 -4.94
N GLN A 108 11.15 4.44 -4.98
CA GLN A 108 10.76 5.36 -6.04
C GLN A 108 9.87 6.44 -5.43
N GLY A 109 10.00 7.69 -5.89
CA GLY A 109 9.44 8.83 -5.18
C GLY A 109 10.20 9.04 -3.87
N GLY A 110 9.71 9.94 -3.02
CA GLY A 110 10.37 10.25 -1.75
C GLY A 110 10.43 11.74 -1.43
N ASP A 111 9.62 12.55 -2.10
CA ASP A 111 9.37 13.92 -1.68
C ASP A 111 8.76 13.94 -0.26
N PRO A 112 8.81 15.10 0.43
CA PRO A 112 8.34 15.22 1.81
C PRO A 112 6.88 14.82 2.02
N LEU A 113 6.00 15.04 1.02
CA LEU A 113 4.59 14.70 1.12
C LEU A 113 4.40 13.17 1.12
N MET A 114 5.07 12.46 0.22
CA MET A 114 5.03 10.98 0.21
C MET A 114 5.55 10.39 1.52
N MET A 115 6.59 10.98 2.09
CA MET A 115 7.12 10.57 3.40
C MET A 115 6.13 10.82 4.54
N LYS A 116 5.41 11.96 4.53
CA LYS A 116 4.33 12.28 5.48
C LYS A 116 3.21 11.22 5.38
N LEU A 117 2.73 10.95 4.17
CA LEU A 117 1.68 9.96 3.91
C LEU A 117 2.05 8.55 4.37
N LEU A 118 3.30 8.11 4.14
CA LEU A 118 3.80 6.84 4.65
C LEU A 118 3.76 6.78 6.18
N LYS A 119 4.21 7.84 6.88
CA LYS A 119 4.15 7.88 8.35
C LYS A 119 2.70 7.75 8.85
N CYS A 120 1.79 8.54 8.27
CA CYS A 120 0.37 8.50 8.61
C CYS A 120 -0.26 7.12 8.40
N LEU A 121 0.11 6.40 7.33
CA LEU A 121 -0.29 5.00 7.16
C LEU A 121 0.16 4.15 8.35
N PHE A 122 1.46 4.15 8.68
CA PHE A 122 2.00 3.29 9.74
C PHE A 122 1.44 3.61 11.12
N ASP A 123 1.23 4.89 11.41
CA ASP A 123 0.60 5.35 12.65
C ASP A 123 -0.85 4.84 12.74
N SER A 124 -1.62 4.95 11.66
CA SER A 124 -3.01 4.45 11.61
C SER A 124 -3.10 2.92 11.76
N LEU A 125 -2.12 2.19 11.24
CA LEU A 125 -2.04 0.73 11.34
C LEU A 125 -1.43 0.25 12.67
N LYS A 126 -0.93 1.16 13.51
CA LYS A 126 -0.20 0.86 14.75
C LYS A 126 0.97 -0.10 14.53
N LEU A 127 1.65 0.04 13.39
CA LEU A 127 2.79 -0.79 13.00
C LEU A 127 4.11 -0.11 13.39
N ILE A 128 5.00 -0.86 14.02
CA ILE A 128 6.29 -0.33 14.50
C ILE A 128 7.25 -0.08 13.33
N VAL A 129 7.77 1.15 13.22
CA VAL A 129 8.82 1.50 12.26
C VAL A 129 10.05 2.06 12.98
N LYS A 130 11.20 1.40 12.81
CA LYS A 130 12.49 1.81 13.37
C LYS A 130 13.19 2.88 12.55
N ARG A 131 12.97 2.91 11.24
CA ARG A 131 13.66 3.84 10.32
C ARG A 131 12.90 3.99 9.01
N TYR A 132 12.87 5.22 8.51
CA TYR A 132 12.52 5.55 7.14
C TYR A 132 13.79 5.89 6.37
N THR A 133 13.92 5.41 5.13
CA THR A 133 15.11 5.67 4.30
C THR A 133 14.67 5.83 2.86
N ILE A 134 15.17 6.86 2.18
CA ILE A 134 15.02 7.01 0.74
C ILE A 134 16.26 6.37 0.11
N LEU A 135 16.05 5.36 -0.73
CA LEU A 135 17.12 4.73 -1.48
C LEU A 135 17.39 5.60 -2.70
N GLN A 136 18.57 6.22 -2.76
CA GLN A 136 19.06 6.78 -4.01
C GLN A 136 19.29 5.61 -4.97
N ILE A 137 18.43 5.46 -5.97
CA ILE A 137 18.77 4.65 -7.13
C ILE A 137 19.90 5.40 -7.80
N ALA A 138 21.14 4.91 -7.68
CA ALA A 138 22.21 5.31 -8.57
C ALA A 138 21.68 5.10 -9.98
N LYS A 139 21.45 6.19 -10.73
CA LYS A 139 21.23 6.11 -12.17
C LYS A 139 22.42 5.33 -12.70
N ARG A 140 22.23 4.04 -13.03
CA ARG A 140 23.15 3.40 -13.96
C ARG A 140 22.91 4.17 -15.25
N ALA A 141 23.83 5.09 -15.56
CA ALA A 141 23.93 5.66 -16.88
C ALA A 141 24.09 4.45 -17.82
N ALA A 142 23.07 4.18 -18.61
CA ALA A 142 23.26 3.39 -19.81
C ALA A 142 24.03 4.32 -20.75
N SER A 143 25.34 4.08 -20.80
CA SER A 143 26.21 4.55 -21.89
C SER A 143 25.89 3.79 -23.16
#